data_AF-A0A078L5I8-F1
#
_entry.id   AF-A0A078L5I8-F1
#
_cell.length_a   1.000
_cell.length_b   1.000
_cell.length_c   1.000
_cell.angle_alpha   90.00
_cell.angle_beta   90.00
_cell.angle_gamma   90.00
#
_symmetry.space_group_name_H-M   'P 1'
#
loop_
_entity.id
_entity.type
_entity.pdbx_description
1 polymer ?
#
loop_
_entity_poly.entity_id
_entity_poly.type
_entity_poly.pdbx_seq_one_letter_code
_entity_poly.pdbx_strand_id
1 'polypeptide(L)'
;MTNLKRIYLLPEAEIADLYARPVFNQNEQQLYFDLNQVELDQLEQFGTVKTKTYFILQLAYFKAMNQFFTFTFDDVRSDVEYVLARFFKKTDPAFDGSIYRKCINQQKQIILNLFGYRDWSVELATGVQAHICELLRYYPKGHDTFRQLLVWLDNQKIVIPTYRSLQDMFTQAFVSEGKRLDELVLSIPGEQQEKLSELVDREEGITKLNILRVDQKNFTYTALCTEVKKALEIAGLYQFSRNFLPTLLLSKNAIRYFADIAEQYAASRLRRLARPQQ
;
A
#
# COMPACT_ATOMS: atom_id res chain seq x y z
N MET A 1 -1.62 -20.61 -10.92
CA MET A 1 -1.90 -19.16 -10.85
C MET A 1 -3.40 -18.98 -10.91
N THR A 2 -4.05 -18.81 -9.76
CA THR A 2 -5.49 -18.57 -9.64
C THR A 2 -5.80 -17.19 -10.21
N ASN A 3 -6.77 -17.12 -11.13
CA ASN A 3 -7.19 -15.91 -11.82
C ASN A 3 -8.05 -15.05 -10.88
N LEU A 4 -7.43 -14.54 -9.81
CA LEU A 4 -8.08 -13.62 -8.88
C LEU A 4 -8.14 -12.23 -9.53
N LYS A 5 -9.30 -11.58 -9.46
CA LYS A 5 -9.48 -10.21 -9.92
C LYS A 5 -8.56 -9.31 -9.09
N ARG A 6 -7.52 -8.76 -9.73
CA ARG A 6 -6.52 -7.91 -9.08
C ARG A 6 -7.16 -6.69 -8.49
N ILE A 7 -6.67 -6.30 -7.31
CA ILE A 7 -7.15 -5.11 -6.63
C ILE A 7 -6.53 -3.87 -7.26
N TYR A 8 -7.36 -2.86 -7.48
CA TYR A 8 -6.92 -1.53 -7.86
C TYR A 8 -6.60 -0.73 -6.58
N LEU A 9 -5.31 -0.49 -6.32
CA LEU A 9 -4.85 0.18 -5.10
C LEU A 9 -4.64 1.69 -5.32
N LEU A 10 -4.02 2.03 -6.44
CA LEU A 10 -3.66 3.39 -6.81
C LEU A 10 -4.16 3.73 -8.22
N PRO A 11 -4.49 5.01 -8.49
CA PRO A 11 -4.73 5.49 -9.82
C PRO A 11 -3.49 5.48 -10.70
N GLU A 12 -3.67 5.41 -12.03
CA GLU A 12 -2.57 5.39 -13.00
C GLU A 12 -1.60 6.56 -12.85
N ALA A 13 -2.11 7.75 -12.51
CA ALA A 13 -1.28 8.92 -12.23
C ALA A 13 -0.36 8.72 -11.01
N GLU A 14 -0.88 8.19 -9.89
CA GLU A 14 -0.08 7.92 -8.70
C GLU A 14 0.94 6.80 -8.94
N ILE A 15 0.60 5.80 -9.77
CA ILE A 15 1.55 4.76 -10.17
C ILE A 15 2.67 5.38 -11.03
N ALA A 16 2.31 6.24 -11.98
CA ALA A 16 3.28 6.94 -12.81
C ALA A 16 4.22 7.77 -11.94
N ASP A 17 3.69 8.56 -10.99
CA ASP A 17 4.50 9.39 -10.09
C ASP A 17 5.43 8.55 -9.20
N LEU A 18 4.96 7.39 -8.69
CA LEU A 18 5.76 6.53 -7.81
C LEU A 18 6.98 5.91 -8.50
N TYR A 19 6.86 5.57 -9.78
CA TYR A 19 7.90 4.92 -10.57
C TYR A 19 8.52 5.83 -11.63
N ALA A 20 8.16 7.12 -11.67
CA ALA A 20 8.74 8.08 -12.57
C ALA A 20 10.21 8.30 -12.22
N ARG A 21 11.07 8.27 -13.25
CA ARG A 21 12.45 8.69 -13.11
C ARG A 21 12.49 10.19 -12.75
N PRO A 22 13.32 10.60 -11.79
CA PRO A 22 13.46 12.02 -11.48
C PRO A 22 14.01 12.78 -12.69
N VAL A 23 13.55 14.02 -12.85
CA VAL A 23 14.07 14.97 -13.84
C VAL A 23 14.69 16.11 -13.06
N PHE A 24 16.01 16.12 -12.95
CA PHE A 24 16.70 17.04 -12.07
C PHE A 24 16.80 18.45 -12.66
N ASN A 25 16.50 19.45 -11.84
CA ASN A 25 16.90 20.83 -12.10
C ASN A 25 18.38 21.06 -11.72
N GLN A 26 18.93 22.22 -12.03
CA GLN A 26 20.36 22.52 -11.80
C GLN A 26 20.80 22.36 -10.32
N ASN A 27 19.94 22.70 -9.36
CA ASN A 27 20.26 22.57 -7.93
C ASN A 27 20.24 21.09 -7.51
N GLU A 28 19.26 20.32 -7.99
CA GLU A 28 19.18 18.88 -7.76
C GLU A 28 20.34 18.13 -8.41
N GLN A 29 20.75 18.54 -9.61
CA GLN A 29 21.95 18.02 -10.26
C GLN A 29 23.18 18.27 -9.38
N GLN A 30 23.35 19.46 -8.84
CA GLN A 30 24.48 19.76 -7.94
C GLN A 30 24.47 18.88 -6.69
N LEU A 31 23.30 18.65 -6.11
CA LEU A 31 23.11 17.86 -4.89
C LEU A 31 23.30 16.36 -5.12
N TYR A 32 22.57 15.76 -6.05
CA TYR A 32 22.51 14.31 -6.21
C TYR A 32 23.67 13.74 -7.03
N PHE A 33 24.30 14.53 -7.90
CA PHE A 33 25.53 14.11 -8.59
C PHE A 33 26.79 14.36 -7.77
N ASP A 34 26.70 14.94 -6.58
CA ASP A 34 27.88 15.03 -5.72
C ASP A 34 28.31 13.65 -5.25
N LEU A 35 29.62 13.39 -5.30
CA LEU A 35 30.21 12.09 -4.98
C LEU A 35 31.16 12.21 -3.79
N ASN A 36 30.98 11.34 -2.80
CA ASN A 36 31.94 11.21 -1.70
C ASN A 36 33.12 10.30 -2.11
N GLN A 37 34.15 10.22 -1.27
CA GLN A 37 35.34 9.42 -1.57
C GLN A 37 35.03 7.94 -1.82
N VAL A 38 34.14 7.34 -1.02
CA VAL A 38 33.78 5.92 -1.15
C VAL A 38 33.11 5.65 -2.50
N GLU A 39 32.26 6.56 -2.96
CA GLU A 39 31.59 6.49 -4.26
C GLU A 39 32.58 6.68 -5.42
N LEU A 40 33.56 7.59 -5.26
CA LEU A 40 34.64 7.77 -6.22
C LEU A 40 35.51 6.51 -6.34
N ASP A 41 35.84 5.85 -5.23
CA ASP A 41 36.62 4.62 -5.23
C ASP A 41 35.88 3.48 -5.98
N GLN A 42 34.54 3.41 -5.84
CA GLN A 42 33.73 2.47 -6.64
C GLN A 42 33.69 2.84 -8.13
N LEU A 43 33.67 4.14 -8.45
CA LEU A 43 33.67 4.63 -9.84
C LEU A 43 34.93 4.21 -10.61
N GLU A 44 36.07 4.10 -9.93
CA GLU A 44 37.35 3.71 -10.53
C GLU A 44 37.38 2.28 -11.08
N GLN A 45 36.50 1.40 -10.58
CA GLN A 45 36.38 0.02 -11.07
C GLN A 45 35.90 -0.08 -12.52
N PHE A 46 35.30 0.98 -13.06
CA PHE A 46 34.76 0.99 -14.41
C PHE A 46 35.78 1.59 -15.40
N GLY A 47 36.16 0.84 -16.43
CA GLY A 47 37.21 1.27 -17.37
C GLY A 47 36.80 2.39 -18.35
N THR A 48 35.52 2.49 -18.74
CA THR A 48 35.10 3.43 -19.80
C THR A 48 34.35 4.64 -19.25
N VAL A 49 34.49 5.79 -19.91
CA VAL A 49 33.75 7.01 -19.55
C VAL A 49 32.23 6.78 -19.69
N LYS A 50 31.79 6.01 -20.68
CA LYS A 50 30.37 5.63 -20.88
C LYS A 50 29.82 4.87 -19.66
N THR A 51 30.53 3.84 -19.19
CA THR A 51 30.10 3.06 -18.01
C THR A 51 30.20 3.86 -16.71
N LYS A 52 31.24 4.69 -16.55
CA LYS A 52 31.36 5.61 -15.40
C LYS A 52 30.20 6.61 -15.35
N THR A 53 29.86 7.22 -16.50
CA THR A 53 28.73 8.16 -16.60
C THR A 53 27.42 7.48 -16.24
N TYR A 54 27.16 6.27 -16.76
CA TYR A 54 25.96 5.52 -16.39
C TYR A 54 25.90 5.20 -14.89
N PHE A 55 27.02 4.84 -14.27
CA PHE A 55 27.07 4.60 -12.83
C PHE A 55 26.71 5.84 -12.02
N ILE A 56 27.26 7.01 -12.38
CA ILE A 56 26.96 8.29 -11.72
C ILE A 56 25.48 8.64 -11.85
N LEU A 57 24.90 8.45 -13.04
CA LEU A 57 23.45 8.63 -13.28
C LEU A 57 22.62 7.71 -12.39
N GLN A 58 22.92 6.41 -12.42
CA GLN A 58 22.20 5.41 -11.63
C GLN A 58 22.32 5.67 -10.12
N LEU A 59 23.50 6.10 -9.65
CA LEU A 59 23.77 6.45 -8.26
C LEU A 59 22.97 7.69 -7.83
N ALA A 60 22.97 8.75 -8.64
CA ALA A 60 22.23 9.98 -8.32
C ALA A 60 20.71 9.75 -8.28
N TYR A 61 20.15 8.99 -9.23
CA TYR A 61 18.74 8.63 -9.19
C TYR A 61 18.39 7.76 -7.99
N PHE A 62 19.31 6.86 -7.60
CA PHE A 62 19.13 6.06 -6.40
C PHE A 62 19.17 6.91 -5.13
N LYS A 63 20.08 7.89 -5.02
CA LYS A 63 20.11 8.84 -3.89
C LYS A 63 18.83 9.66 -3.76
N ALA A 64 18.20 10.01 -4.87
CA ALA A 64 16.97 10.79 -4.88
C ALA A 64 15.74 9.97 -4.51
N MET A 65 15.62 8.73 -5.03
CA MET A 65 14.37 7.97 -5.01
C MET A 65 14.46 6.59 -4.32
N ASN A 66 15.65 6.16 -3.88
CA ASN A 66 15.95 4.80 -3.39
C ASN A 66 15.51 3.68 -4.36
N GLN A 67 15.51 3.99 -5.66
CA GLN A 67 14.99 3.15 -6.74
C GLN A 67 15.92 3.16 -7.95
N PHE A 68 15.72 2.18 -8.84
CA PHE A 68 16.47 2.05 -10.09
C PHE A 68 15.55 2.23 -11.29
N PHE A 69 16.03 2.95 -12.30
CA PHE A 69 15.27 3.29 -13.49
C PHE A 69 15.93 2.71 -14.74
N THR A 70 15.10 2.36 -15.72
CA THR A 70 15.58 1.98 -17.05
C THR A 70 15.61 3.23 -17.91
N PHE A 71 16.76 3.54 -18.50
CA PHE A 71 16.93 4.71 -19.38
C PHE A 71 18.07 4.46 -20.37
N THR A 72 18.01 5.21 -21.47
CA THR A 72 19.11 5.41 -22.42
C THR A 72 19.76 6.76 -22.18
N PHE A 73 20.96 6.99 -22.71
CA PHE A 73 21.63 8.29 -22.59
C PHE A 73 20.83 9.42 -23.28
N ASP A 74 20.10 9.09 -24.34
CA ASP A 74 19.23 10.03 -25.05
C ASP A 74 18.07 10.52 -24.17
N ASP A 75 17.51 9.65 -23.32
CA ASP A 75 16.41 10.00 -22.42
C ASP A 75 16.80 10.99 -21.32
N VAL A 76 18.09 11.12 -21.01
CA VAL A 76 18.65 11.87 -19.88
C VAL A 76 19.79 12.80 -20.30
N ARG A 77 19.70 13.35 -21.51
CA ARG A 77 20.77 14.13 -22.12
C ARG A 77 21.28 15.30 -21.27
N SER A 78 20.38 16.03 -20.61
CA SER A 78 20.75 17.14 -19.72
C SER A 78 21.64 16.69 -18.56
N ASP A 79 21.33 15.53 -17.97
CA ASP A 79 22.09 14.95 -16.87
C ASP A 79 23.43 14.36 -17.35
N VAL A 80 23.44 13.77 -18.55
CA VAL A 80 24.67 13.29 -19.20
C VAL A 80 25.64 14.45 -19.45
N GLU A 81 25.15 15.54 -20.03
CA GLU A 81 25.95 16.75 -20.30
C GLU A 81 26.53 17.32 -19.00
N TYR A 82 25.72 17.39 -17.95
CA TYR A 82 26.17 17.83 -16.62
C TYR A 82 27.29 16.94 -16.06
N VAL A 83 27.11 15.62 -16.07
CA VAL A 83 28.10 14.66 -15.55
C VAL A 83 29.40 14.71 -16.37
N LEU A 84 29.32 14.80 -17.70
CA LEU A 84 30.49 14.89 -18.57
C LEU A 84 31.30 16.16 -18.32
N ALA A 85 30.61 17.30 -18.18
CA ALA A 85 31.25 18.57 -17.89
C ALA A 85 31.93 18.56 -16.51
N ARG A 86 31.24 18.05 -15.48
CA ARG A 86 31.72 18.07 -14.08
C ARG A 86 32.87 17.09 -13.84
N PHE A 87 32.77 15.86 -14.31
CA PHE A 87 33.71 14.78 -13.94
C PHE A 87 34.78 14.49 -14.99
N PHE A 88 34.48 14.72 -16.27
CA PHE A 88 35.35 14.30 -17.37
C PHE A 88 35.91 15.46 -18.21
N LYS A 89 35.51 16.71 -17.91
CA LYS A 89 35.87 17.91 -18.68
C LYS A 89 35.60 17.74 -20.19
N LYS A 90 34.54 16.99 -20.53
CA LYS A 90 34.08 16.76 -21.90
C LYS A 90 32.73 17.41 -22.09
N THR A 91 32.50 17.96 -23.28
CA THR A 91 31.26 18.65 -23.64
C THR A 91 30.44 17.94 -24.71
N ASP A 92 30.96 16.88 -25.33
CA ASP A 92 30.25 16.14 -26.37
C ASP A 92 29.73 14.79 -25.85
N PRO A 93 28.41 14.64 -25.65
CA PRO A 93 27.76 13.39 -25.25
C PRO A 93 27.56 12.48 -26.47
N ALA A 94 28.65 12.02 -27.09
CA ALA A 94 28.56 11.00 -28.15
C ALA A 94 28.35 9.59 -27.54
N PHE A 95 27.35 9.43 -26.68
CA PHE A 95 26.92 8.13 -26.15
C PHE A 95 25.60 7.73 -26.77
N ASP A 96 25.63 6.62 -27.50
CA ASP A 96 24.45 6.00 -28.10
C ASP A 96 23.81 4.96 -27.16
N GLY A 97 22.48 4.97 -27.08
CA GLY A 97 21.71 3.91 -26.43
C GLY A 97 22.02 3.74 -24.94
N SER A 98 22.35 2.52 -24.51
CA SER A 98 22.64 2.19 -23.10
C SER A 98 23.88 1.29 -23.00
N ILE A 99 24.31 0.97 -21.77
CA ILE A 99 25.39 0.01 -21.53
C ILE A 99 24.85 -1.43 -21.46
N TYR A 100 25.75 -2.42 -21.54
CA TYR A 100 25.36 -3.83 -21.45
C TYR A 100 24.65 -4.14 -20.12
N ARG A 101 23.56 -4.93 -20.19
CA ARG A 101 22.75 -5.34 -19.02
C ARG A 101 23.57 -5.94 -17.87
N LYS A 102 24.64 -6.68 -18.18
CA LYS A 102 25.56 -7.25 -17.18
C LYS A 102 26.25 -6.14 -16.36
N CYS A 103 26.68 -5.07 -17.03
CA CYS A 103 27.30 -3.91 -16.37
C CYS A 103 26.28 -3.14 -15.52
N ILE A 104 25.05 -2.95 -16.03
CA ILE A 104 23.96 -2.31 -15.25
C ILE A 104 23.68 -3.08 -13.96
N ASN A 105 23.59 -4.41 -14.05
CA ASN A 105 23.36 -5.26 -12.88
C ASN A 105 24.53 -5.18 -11.89
N GLN A 106 25.78 -5.17 -12.37
CA GLN A 106 26.96 -5.01 -11.51
C GLN A 106 26.93 -3.65 -10.78
N GLN A 107 26.64 -2.57 -11.50
CA GLN A 107 26.48 -1.23 -10.93
C GLN A 107 25.37 -1.18 -9.89
N LYS A 108 24.22 -1.82 -10.17
CA LYS A 108 23.10 -1.96 -9.24
C LYS A 108 23.53 -2.60 -7.93
N GLN A 109 24.26 -3.72 -7.98
CA GLN A 109 24.73 -4.42 -6.77
C GLN A 109 25.72 -3.57 -5.96
N ILE A 110 26.62 -2.85 -6.62
CA ILE A 110 27.54 -1.93 -5.94
C ILE A 110 26.76 -0.83 -5.21
N ILE A 111 25.79 -0.19 -5.89
CA ILE A 111 24.96 0.87 -5.29
C ILE A 111 24.15 0.33 -4.11
N LEU A 112 23.52 -0.84 -4.26
CA LEU A 112 22.80 -1.49 -3.16
C LEU A 112 23.68 -1.70 -1.93
N ASN A 113 24.90 -2.20 -2.13
CA ASN A 113 25.86 -2.42 -1.05
C ASN A 113 26.32 -1.10 -0.38
N LEU A 114 26.50 -0.02 -1.15
CA LEU A 114 26.90 1.29 -0.62
C LEU A 114 25.87 1.86 0.37
N PHE A 115 24.57 1.67 0.11
CA PHE A 115 23.50 2.21 0.96
C PHE A 115 22.87 1.16 1.89
N GLY A 116 23.38 -0.08 1.89
CA GLY A 116 22.82 -1.19 2.66
C GLY A 116 21.42 -1.62 2.21
N TYR A 117 21.04 -1.33 0.95
CA TYR A 117 19.77 -1.75 0.39
C TYR A 117 19.83 -3.17 -0.16
N ARG A 118 18.67 -3.83 -0.17
CA ARG A 118 18.44 -5.14 -0.77
C ARG A 118 17.55 -4.98 -2.00
N ASP A 119 17.89 -5.71 -3.05
CA ASP A 119 17.02 -5.80 -4.22
C ASP A 119 15.74 -6.56 -3.88
N TRP A 120 14.66 -6.25 -4.57
CA TRP A 120 13.43 -7.03 -4.47
C TRP A 120 13.66 -8.45 -5.00
N SER A 121 13.26 -9.45 -4.22
CA SER A 121 13.30 -10.86 -4.61
C SER A 121 12.00 -11.58 -4.23
N VAL A 122 11.71 -12.69 -4.91
CA VAL A 122 10.52 -13.51 -4.63
C VAL A 122 10.60 -14.17 -3.24
N GLU A 123 11.81 -14.38 -2.72
CA GLU A 123 12.04 -14.94 -1.38
C GLU A 123 11.51 -14.01 -0.28
N LEU A 124 11.59 -12.69 -0.51
CA LEU A 124 11.05 -11.68 0.42
C LEU A 124 9.52 -11.59 0.34
N ALA A 125 8.89 -12.10 -0.73
CA ALA A 125 7.45 -11.93 -0.97
C ALA A 125 6.59 -12.50 0.15
N THR A 126 6.96 -13.66 0.70
CA THR A 126 6.22 -14.26 1.82
C THR A 126 6.24 -13.37 3.07
N GLY A 127 7.40 -12.78 3.39
CA GLY A 127 7.54 -11.88 4.53
C GLY A 127 6.76 -10.57 4.33
N VAL A 128 6.85 -9.98 3.13
CA VAL A 128 6.08 -8.79 2.78
C VAL A 128 4.58 -9.06 2.84
N GLN A 129 4.12 -10.17 2.29
CA GLN A 129 2.71 -10.54 2.30
C GLN A 129 2.19 -10.76 3.73
N ALA A 130 2.97 -11.42 4.59
CA ALA A 130 2.62 -11.58 6.00
C ALA A 130 2.47 -10.21 6.68
N HIS A 131 3.39 -9.28 6.41
CA HIS A 131 3.30 -7.92 6.95
C HIS A 131 2.10 -7.13 6.40
N ILE A 132 1.74 -7.30 5.12
CA ILE A 132 0.52 -6.71 4.57
C ILE A 132 -0.72 -7.22 5.33
N CYS A 133 -0.82 -8.52 5.61
CA CYS A 133 -1.92 -9.08 6.40
C CYS A 133 -2.00 -8.46 7.80
N GLU A 134 -0.86 -8.21 8.46
CA GLU A 134 -0.83 -7.49 9.73
C GLU A 134 -1.33 -6.05 9.58
N LEU A 135 -0.82 -5.33 8.58
CA LEU A 135 -1.21 -3.93 8.33
C LEU A 135 -2.70 -3.79 8.02
N LEU A 136 -3.31 -4.74 7.32
CA LEU A 136 -4.75 -4.73 7.02
C LEU A 136 -5.63 -4.75 8.28
N ARG A 137 -5.13 -5.29 9.40
CA ARG A 137 -5.83 -5.24 10.69
C ARG A 137 -5.87 -3.84 11.30
N TYR A 138 -4.91 -3.00 10.93
CA TYR A 138 -4.82 -1.61 11.38
C TYR A 138 -5.48 -0.66 10.40
N TYR A 139 -5.24 -0.88 9.10
CA TYR A 139 -5.64 -0.03 7.99
C TYR A 139 -6.55 -0.82 7.04
N PRO A 140 -7.88 -0.73 7.19
CA PRO A 140 -8.79 -1.52 6.36
C PRO A 140 -8.87 -1.00 4.90
N LYS A 141 -8.36 0.22 4.64
CA LYS A 141 -8.27 0.79 3.30
C LYS A 141 -6.97 0.36 2.63
N GLY A 142 -7.06 -0.12 1.38
CA GLY A 142 -5.91 -0.56 0.61
C GLY A 142 -4.86 0.54 0.39
N HIS A 143 -5.30 1.78 0.13
CA HIS A 143 -4.41 2.93 -0.06
C HIS A 143 -3.58 3.24 1.20
N ASP A 144 -4.22 3.26 2.36
CA ASP A 144 -3.53 3.53 3.64
C ASP A 144 -2.52 2.42 3.97
N THR A 145 -2.94 1.15 3.78
CA THR A 145 -2.06 -0.01 3.95
C THR A 145 -0.85 0.06 3.02
N PHE A 146 -1.06 0.48 1.76
CA PHE A 146 0.00 0.64 0.77
C PHE A 146 1.02 1.69 1.20
N ARG A 147 0.58 2.86 1.68
CA ARG A 147 1.51 3.89 2.19
C ARG A 147 2.35 3.37 3.35
N GLN A 148 1.73 2.66 4.29
CA GLN A 148 2.43 2.08 5.44
C GLN A 148 3.44 1.01 5.02
N LEU A 149 3.09 0.21 4.01
CA LEU A 149 4.01 -0.75 3.42
C LEU A 149 5.24 -0.06 2.79
N LEU A 150 5.05 1.05 2.07
CA LEU A 150 6.17 1.78 1.48
C LEU A 150 7.15 2.29 2.54
N VAL A 151 6.63 2.83 3.65
CA VAL A 151 7.45 3.27 4.80
C VAL A 151 8.21 2.08 5.39
N TRP A 152 7.54 0.93 5.55
CA TRP A 152 8.19 -0.27 6.07
C TRP A 152 9.28 -0.80 5.13
N LEU A 153 9.06 -0.80 3.81
CA LEU A 153 10.06 -1.21 2.82
C LEU A 153 11.30 -0.31 2.88
N ASP A 154 11.12 1.00 2.99
CA ASP A 154 12.25 1.93 3.10
C ASP A 154 13.03 1.74 4.41
N ASN A 155 12.32 1.49 5.53
CA ASN A 155 12.95 1.17 6.81
C ASN A 155 13.73 -0.15 6.78
N GLN A 156 13.23 -1.15 6.07
CA GLN A 156 13.94 -2.42 5.84
C GLN A 156 15.02 -2.32 4.76
N LYS A 157 15.18 -1.13 4.14
CA LYS A 157 16.11 -0.90 3.03
C LYS A 157 15.87 -1.86 1.87
N ILE A 158 14.62 -2.11 1.52
CA ILE A 158 14.23 -2.94 0.38
C ILE A 158 13.77 -2.03 -0.76
N VAL A 159 14.33 -2.24 -1.95
CA VAL A 159 13.88 -1.51 -3.15
C VAL A 159 12.43 -1.88 -3.46
N ILE A 160 11.62 -0.86 -3.76
CA ILE A 160 10.18 -1.02 -4.00
C ILE A 160 9.97 -2.02 -5.18
N PRO A 161 9.13 -3.06 -5.00
CA PRO A 161 8.80 -3.99 -6.07
C PRO A 161 8.03 -3.33 -7.20
N THR A 162 7.86 -4.01 -8.33
CA THR A 162 6.96 -3.51 -9.38
C THR A 162 5.52 -3.41 -8.85
N TYR A 163 4.75 -2.45 -9.38
CA TYR A 163 3.35 -2.27 -8.96
C TYR A 163 2.53 -3.56 -9.15
N ARG A 164 2.77 -4.30 -10.22
CA ARG A 164 2.12 -5.58 -10.48
C ARG A 164 2.38 -6.61 -9.37
N SER A 165 3.62 -6.71 -8.89
CA SER A 165 3.97 -7.59 -7.78
C SER A 165 3.28 -7.15 -6.49
N LEU A 166 3.23 -5.84 -6.21
CA LEU A 166 2.50 -5.30 -5.06
C LEU A 166 1.00 -5.63 -5.18
N GLN A 167 0.37 -5.37 -6.31
CA GLN A 167 -1.04 -5.70 -6.55
C GLN A 167 -1.34 -7.18 -6.32
N ASP A 168 -0.50 -8.08 -6.82
CA ASP A 168 -0.68 -9.53 -6.63
C ASP A 168 -0.57 -9.90 -5.14
N MET A 169 0.41 -9.35 -4.40
CA MET A 169 0.56 -9.58 -2.96
C MET A 169 -0.61 -9.03 -2.15
N PHE A 170 -1.07 -7.82 -2.45
CA PHE A 170 -2.25 -7.23 -1.82
C PHE A 170 -3.49 -8.07 -2.11
N THR A 171 -3.68 -8.50 -3.36
CA THR A 171 -4.80 -9.36 -3.75
C THR A 171 -4.84 -10.62 -2.89
N GLN A 172 -3.69 -11.28 -2.73
CA GLN A 172 -3.61 -12.46 -1.90
C GLN A 172 -3.80 -12.16 -0.41
N ALA A 173 -3.27 -11.05 0.10
CA ALA A 173 -3.41 -10.66 1.50
C ALA A 173 -4.87 -10.33 1.87
N PHE A 174 -5.59 -9.60 1.02
CA PHE A 174 -7.02 -9.32 1.22
C PHE A 174 -7.87 -10.60 1.17
N VAL A 175 -7.55 -11.55 0.28
CA VAL A 175 -8.24 -12.85 0.26
C VAL A 175 -7.98 -13.63 1.54
N SER A 176 -6.73 -13.68 2.01
CA SER A 176 -6.37 -14.38 3.25
C SER A 176 -7.02 -13.73 4.48
N GLU A 177 -7.02 -12.40 4.56
CA GLU A 177 -7.65 -11.66 5.65
C GLU A 177 -9.18 -11.77 5.61
N GLY A 178 -9.77 -11.77 4.40
CA GLY A 178 -11.20 -12.04 4.21
C GLY A 178 -11.59 -13.43 4.74
N LYS A 179 -10.86 -14.48 4.36
CA LYS A 179 -11.08 -15.84 4.86
C LYS A 179 -10.99 -15.93 6.39
N ARG A 180 -10.00 -15.26 6.99
CA ARG A 180 -9.85 -15.19 8.45
C ARG A 180 -11.07 -14.54 9.10
N LEU A 181 -11.57 -13.44 8.55
CA LEU A 181 -12.77 -12.77 9.05
C LEU A 181 -14.01 -13.65 8.86
N ASP A 182 -14.15 -14.32 7.71
CA ASP A 182 -15.25 -15.24 7.43
C ASP A 182 -15.29 -16.40 8.45
N GLU A 183 -14.14 -17.02 8.74
CA GLU A 183 -14.02 -18.07 9.76
C GLU A 183 -14.43 -17.57 11.15
N LEU A 184 -14.04 -16.35 11.51
CA LEU A 184 -14.43 -15.74 12.78
C LEU A 184 -15.92 -15.40 12.82
N VAL A 185 -16.50 -14.93 11.72
CA VAL A 185 -17.95 -14.67 11.61
C VAL A 185 -18.74 -15.98 11.72
N LEU A 186 -18.26 -17.08 11.13
CA LEU A 186 -18.87 -18.40 11.27
C LEU A 186 -18.82 -18.93 12.71
N SER A 187 -17.89 -18.45 13.53
CA SER A 187 -17.81 -18.81 14.97
C SER A 187 -18.85 -18.11 15.85
N ILE A 188 -19.63 -17.17 15.30
CA ILE A 188 -20.70 -16.48 16.03
C ILE A 188 -21.82 -17.47 16.37
N PRO A 189 -22.31 -17.54 17.63
CA PRO A 189 -23.44 -18.41 17.99
C PRO A 189 -24.69 -18.12 17.17
N GLY A 190 -25.42 -19.16 16.75
CA GLY A 190 -26.60 -19.05 15.89
C GLY A 190 -27.66 -18.07 16.40
N GLU A 191 -27.93 -18.05 17.71
CA GLU A 191 -28.87 -17.10 18.34
C GLU A 191 -28.47 -15.63 18.11
N GLN A 192 -27.17 -15.33 18.11
CA GLN A 192 -26.68 -13.98 17.86
C GLN A 192 -26.70 -13.66 16.36
N GLN A 193 -26.45 -14.64 15.49
CA GLN A 193 -26.58 -14.46 14.03
C GLN A 193 -28.03 -14.15 13.63
N GLU A 194 -29.01 -14.84 14.22
CA GLU A 194 -30.44 -14.57 14.01
C GLU A 194 -30.80 -13.15 14.45
N LYS A 195 -30.44 -12.76 15.67
CA LYS A 195 -30.65 -11.39 16.18
C LYS A 195 -30.00 -10.33 15.30
N LEU A 196 -28.79 -10.56 14.79
CA LEU A 196 -28.12 -9.64 13.86
C LEU A 196 -28.81 -9.58 12.50
N SER A 197 -29.36 -10.70 12.02
CA SER A 197 -30.09 -10.78 10.75
C SER A 197 -31.44 -10.06 10.85
N GLU A 198 -32.17 -10.23 11.95
CA GLU A 198 -33.42 -9.51 12.24
C GLU A 198 -33.24 -7.98 12.22
N LEU A 199 -32.08 -7.48 12.64
CA LEU A 199 -31.78 -6.05 12.57
C LEU A 199 -31.73 -5.51 11.13
N VAL A 200 -31.28 -6.35 10.20
CA VAL A 200 -31.05 -5.99 8.79
C VAL A 200 -32.27 -6.35 7.92
N ASP A 201 -33.10 -7.29 8.35
CA ASP A 201 -34.30 -7.73 7.64
C ASP A 201 -35.44 -6.70 7.72
N ARG A 202 -36.29 -6.74 6.69
CA ARG A 202 -37.43 -5.83 6.55
C ARG A 202 -38.62 -6.38 7.33
N GLU A 203 -38.89 -5.82 8.49
CA GLU A 203 -40.25 -5.77 9.03
C GLU A 203 -40.91 -4.46 8.56
N GLU A 204 -42.09 -4.54 7.94
CA GLU A 204 -42.94 -3.37 7.65
C GLU A 204 -42.33 -2.22 6.80
N GLY A 205 -41.33 -2.51 5.96
CA GLY A 205 -40.75 -1.54 5.03
C GLY A 205 -39.63 -0.65 5.59
N ILE A 206 -39.44 -0.62 6.92
CA ILE A 206 -38.34 0.07 7.61
C ILE A 206 -37.51 -0.97 8.38
N THR A 207 -36.20 -1.05 8.13
CA THR A 207 -35.35 -1.98 8.87
C THR A 207 -35.11 -1.52 10.30
N LYS A 208 -35.11 -2.43 11.28
CA LYS A 208 -34.81 -2.13 12.70
C LYS A 208 -33.49 -1.36 12.86
N LEU A 209 -32.48 -1.67 12.03
CA LEU A 209 -31.24 -0.89 11.94
C LEU A 209 -31.45 0.61 11.67
N ASN A 210 -32.41 0.98 10.82
CA ASN A 210 -32.69 2.40 10.54
C ASN A 210 -33.40 3.07 11.71
N ILE A 211 -34.20 2.33 12.48
CA ILE A 211 -34.84 2.83 13.70
C ILE A 211 -33.79 3.09 14.80
N LEU A 212 -32.76 2.24 14.87
CA LEU A 212 -31.63 2.39 15.80
C LEU A 212 -30.69 3.54 15.44
N ARG A 213 -30.59 3.88 14.15
CA ARG A 213 -29.74 5.00 13.68
C ARG A 213 -30.31 6.38 13.97
N VAL A 214 -31.62 6.47 14.17
CA VAL A 214 -32.31 7.74 14.35
C VAL A 214 -32.49 8.00 15.84
N ASP A 215 -31.87 9.08 16.29
CA ASP A 215 -32.04 9.61 17.64
C ASP A 215 -33.50 9.96 17.93
N GLN A 216 -33.81 10.03 19.23
CA GLN A 216 -35.12 10.47 19.71
C GLN A 216 -35.53 11.82 19.10
N LYS A 217 -36.77 11.91 18.63
CA LYS A 217 -37.29 13.14 17.99
C LYS A 217 -37.44 14.30 18.98
N ASN A 218 -37.71 14.00 20.25
CA ASN A 218 -37.92 14.96 21.34
C ASN A 218 -37.72 14.28 22.71
N PHE A 219 -37.68 15.08 23.77
CA PHE A 219 -37.49 14.61 25.16
C PHE A 219 -38.82 14.36 25.89
N THR A 220 -39.89 14.00 25.18
CA THR A 220 -41.15 13.66 25.83
C THR A 220 -41.05 12.30 26.53
N TYR A 221 -41.87 12.08 27.56
CA TYR A 221 -41.91 10.81 28.29
C TYR A 221 -42.08 9.60 27.36
N THR A 222 -42.97 9.71 26.37
CA THR A 222 -43.22 8.64 25.39
C THR A 222 -42.00 8.36 24.51
N ALA A 223 -41.31 9.39 24.04
CA ALA A 223 -40.09 9.25 23.24
C ALA A 223 -38.95 8.62 24.05
N LEU A 224 -38.77 9.06 25.30
CA LEU A 224 -37.79 8.48 26.25
C LEU A 224 -38.08 7.00 26.53
N CYS A 225 -39.35 6.63 26.76
CA CYS A 225 -39.72 5.22 26.95
C CYS A 225 -39.42 4.35 25.73
N THR A 226 -39.62 4.86 24.50
CA THR A 226 -39.20 4.13 23.30
C THR A 226 -37.69 3.99 23.21
N GLU A 227 -36.92 5.03 23.55
CA GLU A 227 -35.46 4.97 23.48
C GLU A 227 -34.89 3.98 24.50
N VAL A 228 -35.46 3.94 25.72
CA VAL A 228 -35.10 2.93 26.73
C VAL A 228 -35.42 1.51 26.24
N LYS A 229 -36.58 1.30 25.60
CA LYS A 229 -36.93 -0.01 25.04
C LYS A 229 -35.94 -0.43 23.95
N LYS A 230 -35.61 0.47 23.01
CA LYS A 230 -34.58 0.22 21.98
C LYS A 230 -33.24 -0.19 22.61
N ALA A 231 -32.79 0.55 23.64
CA ALA A 231 -31.53 0.27 24.32
C ALA A 231 -31.53 -1.10 25.01
N LEU A 232 -32.66 -1.48 25.64
CA LEU A 232 -32.81 -2.79 26.28
C LEU A 232 -32.84 -3.94 25.25
N GLU A 233 -33.46 -3.74 24.09
CA GLU A 233 -33.50 -4.72 22.99
C GLU A 233 -32.09 -5.03 22.45
N ILE A 234 -31.22 -4.03 22.32
CA ILE A 234 -29.86 -4.21 21.80
C ILE A 234 -28.81 -4.53 22.88
N ALA A 235 -29.15 -4.44 24.18
CA ALA A 235 -28.19 -4.61 25.27
C ALA A 235 -27.46 -5.97 25.21
N GLY A 236 -28.18 -7.04 24.83
CA GLY A 236 -27.60 -8.38 24.64
C GLY A 236 -26.56 -8.42 23.51
N LEU A 237 -26.87 -7.79 22.37
CA LEU A 237 -25.96 -7.68 21.23
C LEU A 237 -24.75 -6.80 21.56
N TYR A 238 -24.95 -5.73 22.31
CA TYR A 238 -23.86 -4.89 22.78
C TYR A 238 -22.88 -5.67 23.66
N GLN A 239 -23.36 -6.43 24.64
CA GLN A 239 -22.51 -7.23 25.51
C GLN A 239 -21.76 -8.33 24.73
N PHE A 240 -22.42 -8.97 23.77
CA PHE A 240 -21.77 -9.89 22.84
C PHE A 240 -20.66 -9.20 22.04
N SER A 241 -20.94 -8.05 21.43
CA SER A 241 -19.97 -7.29 20.62
C SER A 241 -18.74 -6.89 21.42
N ARG A 242 -18.89 -6.53 22.71
CA ARG A 242 -17.76 -6.21 23.60
C ARG A 242 -16.81 -7.38 23.80
N ASN A 243 -17.32 -8.60 23.79
CA ASN A 243 -16.50 -9.80 23.97
C ASN A 243 -15.95 -10.32 22.63
N PHE A 244 -16.72 -10.16 21.55
CA PHE A 244 -16.36 -10.66 20.23
C PHE A 244 -15.40 -9.74 19.46
N LEU A 245 -15.58 -8.41 19.51
CA LEU A 245 -14.70 -7.49 18.76
C LEU A 245 -13.19 -7.63 19.10
N PRO A 246 -12.78 -7.86 20.36
CA PRO A 246 -11.39 -8.14 20.68
C PRO A 246 -10.81 -9.40 20.01
N THR A 247 -11.62 -10.42 19.72
CA THR A 247 -11.14 -11.66 19.07
C THR A 247 -10.79 -11.45 17.59
N LEU A 248 -11.34 -10.40 16.97
CA LEU A 248 -11.07 -10.05 15.58
C LEU A 248 -9.63 -9.52 15.37
N LEU A 249 -8.95 -9.11 16.44
CA LEU A 249 -7.61 -8.49 16.41
C LEU A 249 -7.53 -7.27 15.47
N LEU A 250 -8.64 -6.56 15.32
CA LEU A 250 -8.72 -5.33 14.53
C LEU A 250 -8.40 -4.11 15.41
N SER A 251 -7.73 -3.13 14.82
CA SER A 251 -7.53 -1.85 15.50
C SER A 251 -8.84 -1.12 15.72
N LYS A 252 -8.87 -0.20 16.69
CA LYS A 252 -10.03 0.68 16.90
C LYS A 252 -10.42 1.47 15.65
N ASN A 253 -9.43 1.86 14.84
CA ASN A 253 -9.67 2.54 13.56
C ASN A 253 -10.33 1.62 12.54
N ALA A 254 -9.89 0.37 12.46
CA ALA A 254 -10.49 -0.62 11.58
C ALA A 254 -11.93 -0.93 11.99
N ILE A 255 -12.18 -1.12 13.29
CA ILE A 255 -13.54 -1.33 13.84
C ILE A 255 -14.43 -0.14 13.49
N ARG A 256 -13.95 1.10 13.72
CA ARG A 256 -14.71 2.31 13.39
C ARG A 256 -15.01 2.41 11.89
N TYR A 257 -14.04 2.11 11.04
CA TYR A 257 -14.25 2.11 9.59
C TYR A 257 -15.35 1.12 9.16
N PHE A 258 -15.36 -0.10 9.69
CA PHE A 258 -16.42 -1.07 9.40
C PHE A 258 -17.77 -0.63 9.97
N ALA A 259 -17.79 0.00 11.16
CA ALA A 259 -18.99 0.58 11.74
C ALA A 259 -19.54 1.73 10.87
N ASP A 260 -18.69 2.62 10.39
CA ASP A 260 -19.06 3.74 9.50
C ASP A 260 -19.64 3.22 8.19
N ILE A 261 -19.12 2.11 7.65
CA ILE A 261 -19.71 1.45 6.46
C ILE A 261 -21.11 0.92 6.78
N ALA A 262 -21.28 0.23 7.92
CA ALA A 262 -22.58 -0.29 8.34
C ALA A 262 -23.60 0.84 8.56
N GLU A 263 -23.15 1.99 9.05
CA GLU A 263 -23.96 3.18 9.15
C GLU A 263 -24.26 3.73 7.76
N GLN A 264 -23.28 4.13 6.94
CA GLN A 264 -23.55 4.85 5.70
C GLN A 264 -24.33 4.04 4.65
N TYR A 265 -24.23 2.70 4.67
CA TYR A 265 -24.88 1.86 3.68
C TYR A 265 -26.36 1.64 4.03
N ALA A 266 -27.25 1.80 3.04
CA ALA A 266 -28.64 1.39 3.20
C ALA A 266 -28.71 -0.12 3.51
N ALA A 267 -29.65 -0.54 4.35
CA ALA A 267 -29.82 -1.96 4.71
C ALA A 267 -30.07 -2.89 3.49
N SER A 268 -30.54 -2.35 2.36
CA SER A 268 -30.60 -3.07 1.08
C SER A 268 -29.23 -3.38 0.47
N ARG A 269 -28.25 -2.48 0.65
CA ARG A 269 -26.87 -2.63 0.16
C ARG A 269 -26.07 -3.55 1.08
N LEU A 270 -26.31 -3.52 2.38
CA LEU A 270 -25.72 -4.48 3.34
C LEU A 270 -26.13 -5.93 3.02
N ARG A 271 -27.40 -6.18 2.71
CA ARG A 271 -27.87 -7.51 2.26
C ARG A 271 -27.24 -8.00 0.96
N ARG A 272 -26.86 -7.08 0.06
CA ARG A 272 -26.15 -7.41 -1.18
C ARG A 272 -24.66 -7.69 -0.96
N LEU A 273 -24.06 -7.15 0.11
CA LEU A 273 -22.67 -7.42 0.49
C LEU A 273 -22.52 -8.80 1.17
N ALA A 274 -23.56 -9.28 1.85
CA ALA A 274 -23.61 -10.62 2.46
C ALA A 274 -23.70 -11.77 1.45
N ARG A 275 -23.95 -11.49 0.17
CA ARG A 275 -23.93 -12.49 -0.89
C ARG A 275 -22.59 -12.37 -1.63
N PRO A 276 -21.78 -13.44 -1.72
CA PRO A 276 -20.59 -13.41 -2.54
C PRO A 276 -21.00 -13.05 -3.96
N GLN A 277 -20.48 -11.93 -4.47
CA GLN A 277 -20.68 -11.55 -5.86
C GLN A 277 -19.99 -12.62 -6.70
N GLN A 278 -20.81 -13.43 -7.39
CA GLN A 278 -20.38 -14.36 -8.43
C GLN A 278 -19.65 -13.63 -9.55
#